data_AF-A0A9D2LBJ4-F1
#
_entry.id   AF-A0A9D2LBJ4-F1
#
_cell.length_a   1.000
_cell.length_b   1.000
_cell.length_c   1.000
_cell.angle_alpha   90.00
_cell.angle_beta   90.00
_cell.angle_gamma   90.00
#
_symmetry.space_group_name_H-M   'P 1'
#
loop_
_entity.id
_entity.type
_entity.pdbx_description
1 polymer ?
#
loop_
_entity_poly.entity_id
_entity_poly.type
_entity_poly.pdbx_seq_one_letter_code
_entity_poly.pdbx_strand_id
1 'polypeptide(L)'
;MPGDGVNWPRVRMLGMSLLIGVALLLLIRLGNSLASFLMADTLATGGEDLGAMALGGSLVTLLLWVANVIVSLAVLVVAIMAAVMGRGKARVGGIVVAVAIPVAVITSWIIGFIVGIVLGISASGDPATAAMTADGYRINAGIDALRVLVMIAIMAFGAWMVFDTAKKKLSA
;
A
#
# COMPACT_ATOMS: atom_id res chain seq x y z
N MET A 1 -11.82 -3.39 -34.59
CA MET A 1 -12.75 -4.54 -34.70
C MET A 1 -14.04 -4.23 -33.95
N PRO A 2 -15.17 -3.99 -34.63
CA PRO A 2 -16.48 -4.08 -34.01
C PRO A 2 -16.81 -5.58 -33.82
N GLY A 3 -16.62 -6.13 -32.62
CA GLY A 3 -16.90 -7.56 -32.40
C GLY A 3 -16.63 -8.12 -30.99
N ASP A 4 -15.86 -7.44 -30.15
CA ASP A 4 -15.40 -8.02 -28.86
C ASP A 4 -16.48 -7.96 -27.75
N GLY A 5 -17.56 -7.19 -27.96
CA GLY A 5 -18.64 -6.93 -26.98
C GLY A 5 -18.20 -6.08 -25.77
N VAL A 6 -16.97 -5.57 -25.75
CA VAL A 6 -16.39 -4.83 -24.63
C VAL A 6 -16.52 -3.32 -24.81
N ASN A 7 -16.98 -2.65 -23.76
CA ASN A 7 -16.99 -1.20 -23.69
C ASN A 7 -15.59 -0.67 -23.32
N TRP A 8 -14.71 -0.60 -24.32
CA TRP A 8 -13.32 -0.14 -24.16
C TRP A 8 -13.17 1.28 -23.56
N PRO A 9 -14.05 2.26 -23.84
CA PRO A 9 -14.02 3.55 -23.13
C PRO A 9 -14.16 3.41 -21.61
N ARG A 10 -15.09 2.55 -21.14
CA ARG A 10 -15.23 2.27 -19.71
C ARG A 10 -14.00 1.55 -19.14
N VAL A 11 -13.46 0.55 -19.84
CA VAL A 11 -12.23 -0.15 -19.39
C VAL A 11 -11.04 0.81 -19.26
N ARG A 12 -10.92 1.78 -20.17
CA ARG A 12 -9.89 2.82 -20.09
C ARG A 12 -10.07 3.72 -18.86
N MET A 13 -11.30 4.13 -18.55
CA MET A 13 -11.59 4.89 -17.33
C MET A 13 -11.23 4.08 -16.08
N LEU A 14 -11.61 2.79 -16.02
CA LEU A 14 -11.24 1.90 -14.92
C LEU A 14 -9.72 1.78 -14.78
N GLY A 15 -8.99 1.59 -15.88
CA GLY A 15 -7.52 1.55 -15.85
C GLY A 15 -6.89 2.84 -15.33
N MET A 16 -7.44 4.01 -15.70
CA MET A 16 -6.99 5.30 -15.16
C MET A 16 -7.30 5.43 -13.67
N SER A 17 -8.51 5.07 -13.25
CA SER A 17 -8.91 5.06 -11.84
C SER A 17 -8.02 4.15 -11.00
N LEU A 18 -7.61 2.99 -11.53
CA LEU A 18 -6.66 2.11 -10.87
C LEU A 18 -5.28 2.75 -10.72
N LEU A 19 -4.76 3.42 -11.74
CA LEU A 19 -3.47 4.11 -11.65
C LEU A 19 -3.50 5.21 -10.58
N ILE A 20 -4.58 6.01 -10.55
CA ILE A 20 -4.78 7.04 -9.52
C ILE A 20 -4.89 6.40 -8.14
N GLY A 21 -5.71 5.36 -7.99
CA GLY A 21 -5.89 4.66 -6.73
C GLY A 21 -4.60 4.03 -6.21
N VAL A 22 -3.78 3.45 -7.09
CA VAL A 22 -2.46 2.91 -6.73
C VAL A 22 -1.50 4.01 -6.30
N ALA A 23 -1.50 5.17 -6.98
CA ALA A 23 -0.70 6.32 -6.55
C ALA A 23 -1.14 6.84 -5.17
N LEU A 24 -2.44 6.91 -4.90
CA LEU A 24 -2.96 7.27 -3.58
C LEU A 24 -2.55 6.25 -2.50
N LEU A 25 -2.63 4.96 -2.79
CA LEU A 25 -2.15 3.91 -1.88
C LEU A 25 -0.66 4.04 -1.59
N LEU A 26 0.17 4.38 -2.58
CA LEU A 26 1.58 4.63 -2.36
C LEU A 26 1.79 5.79 -1.38
N LEU A 27 1.15 6.93 -1.62
CA LEU A 27 1.27 8.12 -0.77
C LEU A 27 0.83 7.84 0.67
N ILE A 28 -0.31 7.18 0.85
CA ILE A 28 -0.85 6.85 2.18
C ILE A 28 0.10 5.89 2.92
N ARG A 29 0.58 4.85 2.24
CA ARG A 29 1.43 3.83 2.87
C ARG A 29 2.83 4.36 3.17
N LEU A 30 3.43 5.14 2.27
CA LEU A 30 4.68 5.84 2.57
C LEU A 30 4.50 6.88 3.68
N GLY A 31 3.35 7.56 3.74
CA GLY A 31 3.02 8.45 4.85
C GLY A 31 3.07 7.74 6.21
N ASN A 32 2.59 6.50 6.30
CA ASN A 32 2.69 5.68 7.52
C ASN A 32 4.14 5.32 7.86
N SER A 33 4.94 4.94 6.86
CA SER A 33 6.37 4.66 7.08
C SER A 33 7.12 5.91 7.55
N LEU A 34 6.83 7.08 6.97
CA LEU A 34 7.40 8.37 7.36
C LEU A 34 7.01 8.77 8.80
N ALA A 35 5.74 8.59 9.18
CA ALA A 35 5.29 8.81 10.56
C ALA A 35 6.06 7.92 11.55
N SER A 36 6.34 6.67 11.16
CA SER A 36 7.13 5.74 11.98
C SER A 36 8.60 6.17 12.12
N PHE A 37 9.20 6.73 11.05
CA PHE A 37 10.53 7.32 11.12
C PHE A 37 10.59 8.55 12.03
N LEU A 38 9.56 9.41 12.00
CA LEU A 38 9.46 10.56 12.89
C LEU A 38 9.34 10.13 14.36
N MET A 39 8.55 9.09 14.66
CA MET A 39 8.51 8.53 16.03
C MET A 39 9.88 7.99 16.47
N ALA A 40 10.64 7.36 15.59
CA ALA A 40 11.98 6.92 15.94
C ALA A 40 12.89 8.08 16.35
N ASP A 41 12.78 9.22 15.67
CA ASP A 41 13.62 10.40 15.92
C ASP A 41 13.26 11.10 17.24
N THR A 42 11.97 11.15 17.58
CA THR A 42 11.51 11.69 18.87
C THR A 42 11.95 10.81 20.04
N LEU A 43 11.91 9.48 19.87
CA LEU A 43 12.43 8.52 20.85
C LEU A 43 13.94 8.65 21.04
N ALA A 44 14.70 8.85 19.96
CA ALA A 44 16.16 8.98 20.01
C ALA A 44 16.64 10.28 20.70
N THR A 45 15.83 11.34 20.65
CA THR A 45 16.17 12.67 21.20
C THR A 45 15.68 12.88 22.64
N GLY A 46 14.94 11.93 23.23
CA GLY A 46 14.44 12.02 24.60
C GLY A 46 13.44 13.15 24.84
N GLY A 47 12.71 13.57 23.79
CA GLY A 47 11.97 14.84 23.77
C GLY A 47 10.96 15.02 24.90
N GLU A 48 10.95 16.20 25.51
CA GLU A 48 10.09 16.59 26.64
C GLU A 48 8.58 16.67 26.29
N ASP A 49 8.22 16.55 25.00
CA ASP A 49 6.86 16.74 24.47
C ASP A 49 6.18 15.45 23.96
N LEU A 50 6.61 14.30 24.49
CA LEU A 50 6.09 12.97 24.10
C LEU A 50 4.55 12.90 24.18
N GLY A 51 3.90 13.59 25.12
CA GLY A 51 2.45 13.53 25.32
C GLY A 51 1.62 14.18 24.19
N ALA A 52 1.93 15.41 23.81
CA ALA A 52 1.19 16.14 22.77
C ALA A 52 1.50 15.60 21.37
N MET A 53 2.77 15.23 21.13
CA MET A 53 3.21 14.65 19.86
C MET A 53 2.71 13.21 19.68
N ALA A 54 2.62 12.40 20.74
CA ALA A 54 2.04 11.07 20.66
C ALA A 54 0.54 11.11 20.32
N LEU A 55 -0.22 12.06 20.89
CA LEU A 55 -1.64 12.23 20.57
C LEU A 55 -1.86 12.70 19.12
N GLY A 56 -1.10 13.68 18.65
CA GLY A 56 -1.13 14.15 17.26
C GLY A 56 -0.69 13.07 16.27
N GLY A 57 0.41 12.36 16.56
CA GLY A 57 0.92 11.26 15.74
C GLY A 57 -0.03 10.05 15.69
N SER A 58 -0.68 9.73 16.81
CA SER A 58 -1.72 8.70 16.89
C SER A 58 -2.91 9.04 15.99
N LEU A 59 -3.40 10.29 16.02
CA LEU A 59 -4.51 10.74 15.17
C LEU A 59 -4.16 10.69 13.69
N VAL A 60 -2.98 11.17 13.29
CA VAL A 60 -2.52 11.11 11.89
C VAL A 60 -2.38 9.67 11.41
N THR A 61 -1.78 8.80 12.23
CA THR A 61 -1.62 7.37 11.90
C THR A 61 -2.98 6.69 11.77
N LEU A 62 -3.94 7.01 12.65
CA LEU A 62 -5.30 6.48 12.58
C LEU A 62 -6.03 6.95 11.31
N LEU A 63 -5.90 8.23 10.95
CA LEU A 63 -6.48 8.76 9.71
C LEU A 63 -5.88 8.10 8.46
N LEU A 64 -4.55 7.93 8.42
CA LEU A 64 -3.87 7.24 7.33
C LEU A 64 -4.26 5.76 7.26
N TRP A 65 -4.50 5.11 8.41
CA TRP A 65 -5.00 3.74 8.44
C TRP A 65 -6.42 3.64 7.86
N VAL A 66 -7.33 4.51 8.30
CA VAL A 66 -8.71 4.57 7.76
C VAL A 66 -8.68 4.86 6.26
N ALA A 67 -7.89 5.84 5.82
CA ALA A 67 -7.72 6.17 4.41
C ALA A 67 -7.19 4.97 3.60
N ASN A 68 -6.20 4.24 4.12
CA ASN A 68 -5.65 3.05 3.47
C ASN A 68 -6.73 1.97 3.28
N VAL A 69 -7.57 1.72 4.28
CA VAL A 69 -8.67 0.75 4.18
C VAL A 69 -9.67 1.16 3.11
N ILE A 70 -10.14 2.41 3.17
CA ILE A 70 -11.15 2.93 2.23
C ILE A 70 -10.63 2.90 0.79
N VAL A 71 -9.41 3.41 0.56
CA VAL A 71 -8.81 3.44 -0.78
C VAL A 71 -8.51 2.02 -1.26
N SER A 72 -8.04 1.12 -0.40
CA SER A 72 -7.81 -0.28 -0.79
C SER A 72 -9.10 -0.96 -1.23
N LEU A 73 -10.22 -0.73 -0.53
CA LEU A 73 -11.53 -1.26 -0.93
C LEU A 73 -12.01 -0.67 -2.26
N ALA A 74 -11.86 0.64 -2.46
CA ALA A 74 -12.22 1.28 -3.73
C ALA A 74 -11.39 0.72 -4.90
N VAL A 75 -10.07 0.58 -4.73
CA VAL A 75 -9.19 -0.01 -5.75
C VAL A 75 -9.55 -1.46 -6.02
N LEU A 76 -9.88 -2.25 -4.99
CA LEU A 76 -10.31 -3.64 -5.14
C LEU A 76 -11.57 -3.74 -6.00
N VAL A 77 -12.58 -2.94 -5.70
CA VAL A 77 -13.85 -2.91 -6.44
C VAL A 77 -13.62 -2.52 -7.90
N VAL A 78 -12.82 -1.48 -8.16
CA VAL A 78 -12.46 -1.06 -9.53
C VAL A 78 -11.66 -2.16 -10.25
N ALA A 79 -10.76 -2.85 -9.56
CA ALA A 79 -9.94 -3.92 -10.13
C ALA A 79 -10.80 -5.13 -10.54
N ILE A 80 -11.77 -5.52 -9.70
CA ILE A 80 -12.75 -6.56 -10.03
C ILE A 80 -13.59 -6.15 -11.25
N MET A 81 -14.08 -4.90 -11.28
CA MET A 81 -14.80 -4.39 -12.46
C MET A 81 -13.94 -4.47 -13.73
N ALA A 82 -12.67 -4.07 -13.66
CA ALA A 82 -11.73 -4.17 -14.78
C ALA A 82 -11.47 -5.62 -15.21
N ALA A 83 -11.39 -6.56 -14.25
CA ALA A 83 -11.23 -7.99 -14.51
C ALA A 83 -12.46 -8.61 -15.20
N VAL A 84 -13.67 -8.18 -14.82
CA VAL A 84 -14.93 -8.70 -15.39
C VAL A 84 -15.21 -8.09 -16.77
N MET A 85 -15.00 -6.78 -16.93
CA MET A 85 -15.32 -6.07 -18.17
C MET A 85 -14.20 -6.13 -19.21
N GLY A 86 -12.94 -6.32 -18.79
CA GLY A 86 -11.79 -6.39 -19.67
C GLY A 86 -11.68 -7.73 -20.43
N ARG A 87 -10.93 -7.72 -21.52
CA ARG A 87 -10.51 -8.93 -22.26
C ARG A 87 -8.98 -9.00 -22.37
N GLY A 88 -8.46 -10.21 -22.53
CA GLY A 88 -7.03 -10.46 -22.72
C GLY A 88 -6.18 -9.86 -21.60
N LYS A 89 -5.18 -9.06 -21.98
CA LYS A 89 -4.26 -8.40 -21.04
C LYS A 89 -4.95 -7.47 -20.04
N ALA A 90 -6.06 -6.83 -20.42
CA ALA A 90 -6.81 -5.96 -19.49
C ALA A 90 -7.45 -6.76 -18.35
N ARG A 91 -8.00 -7.95 -18.65
CA ARG A 91 -8.58 -8.84 -17.62
C ARG A 91 -7.51 -9.29 -16.63
N VAL A 92 -6.35 -9.71 -17.15
CA VAL A 92 -5.22 -10.13 -16.32
C VAL A 92 -4.75 -8.99 -15.43
N GLY A 93 -4.63 -7.77 -15.96
CA GLY A 93 -4.25 -6.59 -15.18
C GLY A 93 -5.21 -6.33 -14.01
N GLY A 94 -6.52 -6.41 -14.24
CA GLY A 94 -7.52 -6.28 -13.17
C GLY A 94 -7.40 -7.37 -12.09
N ILE A 95 -7.17 -8.62 -12.50
CA ILE A 95 -6.97 -9.75 -11.55
C ILE A 95 -5.70 -9.54 -10.72
N VAL A 96 -4.59 -9.13 -11.33
CA VAL A 96 -3.33 -8.87 -10.64
C VAL A 96 -3.52 -7.83 -9.55
N VAL A 97 -4.19 -6.71 -9.84
CA VAL A 97 -4.46 -5.68 -8.82
C VAL A 97 -5.39 -6.20 -7.72
N ALA A 98 -6.46 -6.92 -8.09
CA ALA A 98 -7.42 -7.45 -7.12
C ALA A 98 -6.79 -8.46 -6.15
N VAL A 99 -5.87 -9.30 -6.63
CA VAL A 99 -5.13 -10.28 -5.81
C VAL A 99 -4.01 -9.61 -5.02
N ALA A 100 -3.36 -8.58 -5.57
CA ALA A 100 -2.28 -7.87 -4.89
C ALA A 100 -2.75 -7.18 -3.59
N ILE A 101 -4.02 -6.79 -3.49
CA ILE A 101 -4.57 -6.14 -2.28
C ILE A 101 -4.56 -7.09 -1.07
N PRO A 102 -5.21 -8.27 -1.10
CA PRO A 102 -5.14 -9.23 0.02
C PRO A 102 -3.72 -9.75 0.24
N VAL A 103 -2.94 -10.00 -0.83
CA VAL A 103 -1.53 -10.40 -0.70
C VAL A 103 -0.72 -9.33 0.03
N ALA A 104 -0.97 -8.04 -0.21
CA ALA A 104 -0.32 -6.96 0.52
C ALA A 104 -0.64 -7.04 2.02
N VAL A 105 -1.89 -7.31 2.38
CA VAL A 105 -2.27 -7.47 3.79
C VAL A 105 -1.52 -8.66 4.42
N ILE A 106 -1.57 -9.84 3.80
CA ILE A 106 -0.92 -11.05 4.31
C ILE A 106 0.59 -10.84 4.47
N THR A 107 1.24 -10.24 3.46
CA THR A 107 2.67 -9.94 3.51
C THR A 107 3.03 -8.94 4.60
N SER A 108 2.19 -7.94 4.94
CA SER A 108 2.43 -7.10 6.14
C SER A 108 2.45 -7.92 7.41
N TRP A 109 1.49 -8.84 7.56
CA TRP A 109 1.39 -9.65 8.77
C TRP A 109 2.61 -10.56 8.92
N ILE A 110 3.03 -11.21 7.83
CA ILE A 110 4.22 -12.07 7.83
C ILE A 110 5.47 -11.25 8.15
N ILE A 111 5.68 -10.10 7.50
CA ILE A 111 6.85 -9.25 7.72
C ILE A 111 6.84 -8.69 9.14
N GLY A 112 5.71 -8.18 9.63
CA GLY A 112 5.59 -7.68 11.00
C GLY A 112 5.89 -8.75 12.05
N PHE A 113 5.44 -9.99 11.82
CA PHE A 113 5.76 -11.12 12.68
C PHE A 113 7.26 -11.45 12.68
N ILE A 114 7.89 -11.53 11.49
CA ILE A 114 9.33 -11.81 11.36
C ILE A 114 10.15 -10.69 12.01
N VAL A 115 9.85 -9.43 11.72
CA VAL A 115 10.53 -8.26 12.31
C VAL A 115 10.34 -8.26 13.83
N GLY A 116 9.14 -8.58 14.34
CA GLY A 116 8.90 -8.70 15.78
C GLY A 116 9.79 -9.75 16.44
N ILE A 117 9.93 -10.93 15.84
CA ILE A 117 10.85 -11.97 16.33
C ILE A 117 12.31 -11.48 16.31
N VAL A 118 12.74 -10.92 15.18
CA VAL A 118 14.14 -10.44 15.02
C VAL A 118 14.45 -9.37 16.05
N LEU A 119 13.58 -8.37 16.21
CA LEU A 119 13.79 -7.28 17.18
C LEU A 119 13.78 -7.79 18.63
N GLY A 120 12.96 -8.78 18.95
CA GLY A 120 12.93 -9.42 20.26
C GLY A 120 14.20 -10.20 20.58
N ILE A 121 14.82 -10.84 19.59
CA ILE A 121 16.07 -11.61 19.77
C ILE A 121 17.30 -10.69 19.76
N SER A 122 17.25 -9.57 19.04
CA SER A 122 18.42 -8.68 18.80
C SER A 122 18.74 -7.71 19.94
N ALA A 123 18.07 -7.81 21.09
CA ALA A 123 18.16 -6.84 22.20
C ALA A 123 17.87 -5.37 21.79
N SER A 124 17.21 -5.17 20.65
CA SER A 124 16.72 -3.86 20.16
C SER A 124 15.35 -3.48 20.73
N GLY A 125 14.80 -4.27 21.66
CA GLY A 125 13.70 -3.88 22.53
C GLY A 125 14.26 -3.42 23.87
N ASP A 126 13.68 -2.37 24.46
CA ASP A 126 14.09 -1.93 25.79
C ASP A 126 13.78 -3.05 26.80
N PRO A 127 14.82 -3.66 27.44
CA PRO A 127 14.63 -4.78 28.36
C PRO A 127 13.84 -4.39 29.62
N ALA A 128 13.70 -3.09 29.92
CA ALA A 128 12.95 -2.61 31.08
C ALA A 128 11.44 -2.42 30.81
N THR A 129 11.04 -2.16 29.57
CA THR A 129 9.66 -1.74 29.24
C THR A 129 8.98 -2.57 28.15
N ALA A 130 9.71 -3.47 27.48
CA ALA A 130 9.27 -4.18 26.28
C ALA A 130 8.85 -3.25 25.12
N ALA A 131 9.18 -1.96 25.20
CA ALA A 131 8.91 -0.99 24.14
C ALA A 131 9.95 -1.12 23.01
N MET A 132 9.52 -0.80 21.78
CA MET A 132 10.43 -0.70 20.64
C MET A 132 11.38 0.49 20.82
N THR A 133 12.68 0.25 20.64
CA THR A 133 13.68 1.33 20.59
C THR A 133 13.57 2.12 19.27
N ALA A 134 14.20 3.30 19.21
CA ALA A 134 14.28 4.11 18.00
C ALA A 134 14.81 3.31 16.79
N ASP A 135 15.84 2.48 16.99
CA ASP A 135 16.40 1.64 15.94
C ASP A 135 15.41 0.54 15.50
N GLY A 136 14.66 -0.03 16.45
CA GLY A 136 13.56 -0.95 16.15
C GLY A 136 12.49 -0.32 15.25
N TYR A 137 12.10 0.93 15.53
CA TYR A 137 11.14 1.67 14.67
C TYR A 137 11.69 1.93 13.27
N ARG A 138 12.96 2.33 13.14
CA ARG A 138 13.61 2.58 11.83
C ARG A 138 13.70 1.32 10.99
N ILE A 139 14.11 0.20 11.58
CA ILE A 139 14.23 -1.09 10.89
C ILE A 139 12.85 -1.56 10.42
N ASN A 140 11.84 -1.51 11.31
CA ASN A 140 10.48 -1.93 10.96
C ASN A 140 9.89 -1.05 9.84
N ALA A 141 10.01 0.28 9.96
CA ALA A 141 9.54 1.23 8.96
C ALA A 141 10.26 1.05 7.61
N GLY A 142 11.57 0.79 7.62
CA GLY A 142 12.36 0.58 6.40
C GLY A 142 11.97 -0.71 5.65
N ILE A 143 11.81 -1.81 6.38
CA ILE A 143 11.37 -3.09 5.79
C ILE A 143 9.94 -2.97 5.26
N ASP A 144 9.05 -2.31 6.01
CA ASP A 144 7.67 -2.09 5.55
C ASP A 144 7.62 -1.19 4.31
N ALA A 145 8.42 -0.13 4.25
CA ALA A 145 8.52 0.74 3.08
C ALA A 145 8.95 -0.04 1.83
N LEU A 146 9.94 -0.93 1.94
CA LEU A 146 10.37 -1.80 0.84
C LEU A 146 9.24 -2.70 0.36
N ARG A 147 8.52 -3.36 1.29
CA ARG A 147 7.33 -4.16 0.95
C ARG A 147 6.28 -3.32 0.23
N VAL A 148 5.99 -2.13 0.73
CA VAL A 148 5.02 -1.20 0.13
C VAL A 148 5.42 -0.88 -1.31
N LEU A 149 6.69 -0.55 -1.56
CA LEU A 149 7.20 -0.25 -2.91
C LEU A 149 7.01 -1.43 -3.86
N VAL A 150 7.36 -2.65 -3.43
CA VAL A 150 7.18 -3.87 -4.23
C VAL A 150 5.70 -4.10 -4.56
N MET A 151 4.83 -4.03 -3.56
CA MET A 151 3.39 -4.25 -3.76
C MET A 151 2.77 -3.18 -4.66
N ILE A 152 3.18 -1.92 -4.51
CA ILE A 152 2.74 -0.83 -5.38
C ILE A 152 3.24 -1.03 -6.81
N ALA A 153 4.47 -1.49 -7.01
CA ALA A 153 4.97 -1.77 -8.36
C ALA A 153 4.14 -2.85 -9.06
N ILE A 154 3.78 -3.92 -8.35
CA ILE A 154 2.91 -5.00 -8.88
C ILE A 154 1.52 -4.45 -9.23
N MET A 155 0.91 -3.66 -8.34
CA MET A 155 -0.40 -3.06 -8.60
C MET A 155 -0.36 -2.05 -9.75
N ALA A 156 0.68 -1.21 -9.82
CA ALA A 156 0.87 -0.24 -10.88
C ALA A 156 1.02 -0.93 -12.24
N PHE A 157 1.77 -2.04 -12.28
CA PHE A 157 1.89 -2.86 -13.48
C PHE A 157 0.54 -3.43 -13.91
N GLY A 158 -0.24 -4.00 -12.99
CA GLY A 158 -1.59 -4.50 -13.30
C GLY A 158 -2.53 -3.40 -13.81
N ALA A 159 -2.53 -2.23 -13.15
CA ALA A 159 -3.32 -1.07 -13.56
C ALA A 159 -2.91 -0.54 -14.94
N TRP A 160 -1.60 -0.47 -15.20
CA TRP A 160 -1.04 -0.05 -16.48
C TRP A 160 -1.47 -1.00 -17.62
N MET A 161 -1.46 -2.32 -17.39
CA MET A 161 -1.94 -3.30 -18.38
C MET A 161 -3.40 -3.06 -18.75
N VAL A 162 -4.28 -2.74 -17.78
CA VAL A 162 -5.69 -2.39 -18.05
C VAL A 162 -5.77 -1.15 -18.94
N PHE A 163 -5.05 -0.09 -18.56
CA PHE A 163 -5.09 1.19 -19.26
C PHE A 163 -4.51 1.11 -20.68
N ASP A 164 -3.31 0.56 -20.83
CA ASP A 164 -2.60 0.47 -22.12
C ASP A 164 -3.37 -0.40 -23.12
N THR A 165 -3.92 -1.53 -22.67
CA THR A 165 -4.73 -2.40 -23.52
C THR A 165 -5.97 -1.68 -24.04
N ALA A 166 -6.68 -0.96 -23.17
CA ALA A 166 -7.86 -0.20 -23.58
C ALA A 166 -7.51 0.97 -24.50
N LYS A 167 -6.38 1.68 -24.24
CA LYS A 167 -5.88 2.75 -25.09
C LYS A 167 -5.59 2.24 -26.50
N LYS A 168 -4.87 1.13 -26.65
CA LYS A 168 -4.54 0.51 -27.93
C LYS A 168 -5.78 0.08 -28.72
N LYS A 169 -6.80 -0.44 -28.03
CA LYS A 169 -8.06 -0.87 -28.64
C LYS A 169 -8.96 0.29 -29.10
N LEU A 170 -8.77 1.49 -28.54
CA LEU A 170 -9.50 2.70 -28.92
C LEU A 170 -8.82 3.49 -30.05
N SER A 171 -7.52 3.28 -30.26
CA SER A 171 -6.75 3.95 -31.31
C SER A 171 -6.65 3.16 -32.62
N ALA A 172 -7.32 2.00 -32.70
CA ALA A 172 -7.28 1.06 -33.81
C ALA A 172 -8.68 0.89 -34.40
#